data_AF-A0ABD4RNG2-F1
#
_entry.id   AF-A0ABD4RNG2-F1
#
_cell.length_a   1.000
_cell.length_b   1.000
_cell.length_c   1.000
_cell.angle_alpha   90.00
_cell.angle_beta   90.00
_cell.angle_gamma   90.00
#
_symmetry.space_group_name_H-M   'P 1'
#
loop_
_entity.id
_entity.type
_entity.pdbx_description
1 polymer ?
#
loop_
_entity_poly.entity_id
_entity_poly.type
_entity_poly.pdbx_seq_one_letter_code
_entity_poly.pdbx_strand_id
1 'polypeptide(L)'
;MGCNKKTCECDFNIKTLGICDVSKLNMNGCKKENLNWTEISIPEILPIPRLKPDIENIDQVYASATITSVKLIETPFAYKSYNLYISLDILNKIEAILDAFLATNIQTTINTLIGGINDLISTIKDAIPLIPGLGEIINPLLAKLQRLLDLVQPSVNSILFDIDNLLNTIQTDIARIVCESLNSIICRTDDLIRLLKSIQIVINDIFETVSTLEGPLIEILITTLQTIINNIITPSFEILIGENGILIILVESLSRIPIDCDKTSAFAILQNAEGTCLNGRKLIVNGLLKQKIVYTALVDEQSVHSAHYEVPFLAYIIPYAKFECLTYEEGIVISPPGRPVVTINGYRYNPKLDIEVDLCEEFIVDSCIEDIYVNDLDERTIFKNITLFLKAQLKSLCN
;
A
#
# COMPACT_ATOMS: atom_id res chain seq x y z
N MET A 1 -43.77 -66.28 31.50
CA MET A 1 -44.23 -65.93 30.14
C MET A 1 -44.76 -64.50 30.24
N GLY A 2 -44.01 -63.45 29.94
CA GLY A 2 -43.13 -63.27 28.79
C GLY A 2 -43.72 -62.14 27.95
N CYS A 3 -43.74 -60.92 28.49
CA CYS A 3 -43.99 -59.71 27.71
C CYS A 3 -42.66 -58.96 27.63
N ASN A 4 -41.85 -59.33 26.64
CA ASN A 4 -40.66 -58.58 26.25
C ASN A 4 -41.13 -57.24 25.66
N LYS A 5 -41.30 -56.23 26.51
CA LYS A 5 -41.23 -54.84 26.07
C LYS A 5 -39.74 -54.47 25.96
N LYS A 6 -39.14 -54.83 24.83
CA LYS A 6 -38.11 -53.97 24.23
C LYS A 6 -38.85 -52.78 23.63
N THR A 7 -39.26 -51.84 24.48
CA THR A 7 -39.65 -50.51 24.05
C THR A 7 -38.41 -49.65 24.14
N CYS A 8 -38.05 -49.04 23.02
CA CYS A 8 -37.08 -47.97 22.91
C CYS A 8 -37.29 -46.99 24.06
N GLU A 9 -36.39 -46.97 25.03
CA GLU A 9 -36.34 -45.90 26.02
C GLU A 9 -35.29 -44.91 25.54
N CYS A 10 -35.81 -43.78 25.10
CA CYS A 10 -35.09 -42.60 24.70
C CYS A 10 -34.01 -42.28 25.73
N ASP A 11 -32.82 -41.95 25.22
CA ASP A 11 -31.70 -41.42 25.99
C ASP A 11 -32.21 -40.48 27.08
N PHE A 12 -31.75 -40.69 28.31
CA PHE A 12 -31.94 -39.76 29.41
C PHE A 12 -31.60 -38.37 28.89
N ASN A 13 -32.59 -37.49 28.77
CA ASN A 13 -32.40 -36.12 28.31
C ASN A 13 -31.59 -35.36 29.37
N ILE A 14 -30.27 -35.49 29.33
CA ILE A 14 -29.36 -34.77 30.21
C ILE A 14 -29.60 -33.30 29.98
N LYS A 15 -29.97 -32.58 31.04
CA LYS A 15 -30.31 -31.16 30.91
C LYS A 15 -29.03 -30.34 30.76
N THR A 16 -28.81 -29.79 29.59
CA THR A 16 -27.71 -28.87 29.31
C THR A 16 -28.11 -27.42 29.58
N LEU A 17 -27.22 -26.66 30.22
CA LEU A 17 -27.43 -25.26 30.59
C LEU A 17 -26.21 -24.43 30.20
N GLY A 18 -26.46 -23.21 29.71
CA GLY A 18 -25.42 -22.29 29.23
C GLY A 18 -25.23 -22.26 27.71
N ILE A 19 -26.06 -23.01 26.97
CA ILE A 19 -26.12 -22.95 25.51
C ILE A 19 -26.76 -21.63 25.05
N CYS A 20 -26.28 -21.08 23.94
CA CYS A 20 -26.86 -19.93 23.27
C CYS A 20 -27.12 -20.20 21.79
N ASP A 21 -27.97 -19.37 21.20
CA ASP A 21 -28.41 -19.50 19.83
C ASP A 21 -27.47 -18.73 18.88
N VAL A 22 -26.58 -19.46 18.22
CA VAL A 22 -25.58 -18.93 17.27
C VAL A 22 -26.24 -18.18 16.12
N SER A 23 -27.48 -18.53 15.73
CA SER A 23 -28.22 -17.86 14.65
C SER A 23 -28.54 -16.39 14.94
N LYS A 24 -28.47 -15.98 16.22
CA LYS A 24 -28.65 -14.58 16.64
C LYS A 24 -27.39 -13.74 16.46
N LEU A 25 -26.24 -14.36 16.16
CA LEU A 25 -25.01 -13.63 15.87
C LEU A 25 -25.07 -13.07 14.44
N ASN A 26 -24.88 -11.76 14.28
CA ASN A 26 -24.91 -11.11 12.96
C ASN A 26 -23.71 -11.52 12.08
N MET A 27 -23.92 -12.44 11.13
CA MET A 27 -22.89 -12.88 10.18
C MET A 27 -23.25 -12.43 8.75
N ASN A 28 -23.21 -11.12 8.51
CA ASN A 28 -23.45 -10.62 7.15
C ASN A 28 -22.21 -10.87 6.26
N GLY A 29 -22.33 -11.83 5.33
CA GLY A 29 -21.29 -12.17 4.35
C GLY A 29 -20.85 -11.01 3.44
N CYS A 30 -21.65 -9.96 3.31
CA CYS A 30 -21.29 -8.76 2.54
C CYS A 30 -20.40 -7.78 3.33
N LYS A 31 -20.22 -7.98 4.65
CA LYS A 31 -19.43 -7.10 5.52
C LYS A 31 -18.26 -7.86 6.11
N LYS A 32 -17.06 -7.57 5.62
CA LYS A 32 -15.81 -8.24 6.03
C LYS A 32 -15.59 -8.15 7.54
N GLU A 33 -15.93 -7.02 8.19
CA GLU A 33 -15.80 -6.86 9.64
C GLU A 33 -16.68 -7.82 10.47
N ASN A 34 -17.72 -8.41 9.88
CA ASN A 34 -18.61 -9.34 10.57
C ASN A 34 -18.15 -10.80 10.47
N LEU A 35 -17.08 -11.08 9.72
CA LEU A 35 -16.61 -12.43 9.43
C LEU A 35 -15.43 -12.86 10.32
N ASN A 36 -15.20 -12.14 11.43
CA ASN A 36 -14.14 -12.47 12.40
C ASN A 36 -14.67 -13.48 13.43
N TRP A 37 -14.68 -14.77 13.12
CA TRP A 37 -15.13 -15.80 14.05
C TRP A 37 -14.35 -17.10 13.91
N THR A 38 -14.47 -17.98 14.91
CA THR A 38 -14.00 -19.36 14.86
C THR A 38 -14.92 -20.25 15.70
N GLU A 39 -14.90 -21.53 15.42
CA GLU A 39 -15.58 -22.56 16.20
C GLU A 39 -14.55 -23.62 16.58
N ILE A 40 -14.56 -24.04 17.85
CA ILE A 40 -13.69 -25.08 18.36
C ILE A 40 -14.48 -26.13 19.13
N SER A 41 -14.01 -27.38 19.07
CA SER A 41 -14.47 -28.44 19.95
C SER A 41 -13.45 -28.65 21.08
N ILE A 42 -13.94 -28.69 22.32
CA ILE A 42 -13.12 -28.90 23.52
C ILE A 42 -13.49 -30.27 24.12
N PRO A 43 -12.81 -31.35 23.72
CA PRO A 43 -13.01 -32.67 24.29
C PRO A 43 -12.26 -32.82 25.61
N GLU A 44 -12.92 -33.40 26.61
CA GLU A 44 -12.45 -33.49 27.99
C GLU A 44 -12.78 -34.86 28.59
N ILE A 45 -11.88 -35.36 29.43
CA ILE A 45 -12.12 -36.52 30.29
C ILE A 45 -12.04 -36.01 31.73
N LEU A 46 -13.19 -36.01 32.41
CA LEU A 46 -13.37 -35.40 33.72
C LEU A 46 -13.54 -36.50 34.79
N PRO A 47 -12.53 -36.72 35.66
CA PRO A 47 -12.65 -37.68 36.75
C PRO A 47 -13.45 -37.08 37.91
N ILE A 48 -14.36 -37.86 38.47
CA ILE A 48 -15.06 -37.51 39.71
C ILE A 48 -14.03 -37.41 40.85
N PRO A 49 -14.05 -36.34 41.68
CA PRO A 49 -13.21 -36.22 42.86
C PRO A 49 -13.36 -37.41 43.81
N ARG A 50 -12.24 -37.89 44.40
CA ARG A 50 -12.24 -39.07 45.31
C ARG A 50 -13.18 -38.96 46.50
N LEU A 51 -13.47 -37.73 46.94
CA LEU A 51 -14.36 -37.45 48.07
C LEU A 51 -15.85 -37.49 47.72
N LYS A 52 -16.18 -37.67 46.44
CA LYS A 52 -17.57 -37.75 45.96
C LYS A 52 -17.90 -39.18 45.56
N PRO A 53 -19.15 -39.62 45.75
CA PRO A 53 -19.57 -40.98 45.39
C PRO A 53 -19.57 -41.20 43.88
N ASP A 54 -19.64 -42.46 43.51
CA ASP A 54 -19.63 -42.96 42.15
C ASP A 54 -20.94 -42.60 41.43
N ILE A 55 -20.92 -42.48 40.10
CA ILE A 55 -22.04 -42.00 39.28
C ILE A 55 -22.97 -43.17 38.98
N GLU A 56 -24.27 -42.98 39.21
CA GLU A 56 -25.32 -43.83 38.65
C GLU A 56 -25.91 -43.20 37.39
N ASN A 57 -26.22 -41.90 37.41
CA ASN A 57 -26.79 -41.17 36.29
C ASN A 57 -26.34 -39.71 36.26
N ILE A 58 -26.11 -39.16 35.07
CA ILE A 58 -25.85 -37.72 34.88
C ILE A 58 -27.19 -36.99 34.71
N ASP A 59 -27.46 -36.02 35.57
CA ASP A 59 -28.74 -35.31 35.57
C ASP A 59 -28.67 -34.01 34.77
N GLN A 60 -27.64 -33.20 35.04
CA GLN A 60 -27.50 -31.87 34.44
C GLN A 60 -26.04 -31.50 34.21
N VAL A 61 -25.80 -30.77 33.11
CA VAL A 61 -24.50 -30.20 32.81
C VAL A 61 -24.64 -28.71 32.56
N TYR A 62 -23.92 -27.93 33.35
CA TYR A 62 -23.77 -26.50 33.14
C TYR A 62 -22.36 -26.21 32.62
N ALA A 63 -22.27 -25.34 31.63
CA ALA A 63 -21.01 -24.79 31.16
C ALA A 63 -21.14 -23.28 30.89
N SER A 64 -20.07 -22.54 31.14
CA SER A 64 -19.92 -21.17 30.69
C SER A 64 -18.47 -20.90 30.29
N ALA A 65 -18.29 -20.19 29.19
CA ALA A 65 -16.98 -19.73 28.73
C ALA A 65 -16.76 -18.30 29.21
N THR A 66 -15.57 -18.00 29.72
CA THR A 66 -15.15 -16.63 30.06
C THR A 66 -13.85 -16.33 29.33
N ILE A 67 -13.81 -15.24 28.56
CA ILE A 67 -12.59 -14.78 27.89
C ILE A 67 -11.69 -14.11 28.93
N THR A 68 -10.44 -14.57 29.04
CA THR A 68 -9.46 -14.05 30.00
C THR A 68 -8.49 -13.08 29.35
N SER A 69 -8.13 -13.32 28.08
CA SER A 69 -7.23 -12.45 27.34
C SER A 69 -7.46 -12.57 25.84
N VAL A 70 -7.38 -11.43 25.17
CA VAL A 70 -7.42 -11.32 23.72
C VAL A 70 -6.16 -10.57 23.28
N LYS A 71 -5.40 -11.14 22.36
CA LYS A 71 -4.18 -10.51 21.85
C LYS A 71 -4.12 -10.64 20.33
N LEU A 72 -4.08 -9.52 19.63
CA LEU A 72 -3.79 -9.49 18.21
C LEU A 72 -2.28 -9.62 18.01
N ILE A 73 -1.87 -10.52 17.14
CA ILE A 73 -0.47 -10.74 16.77
C ILE A 73 -0.31 -10.74 15.25
N GLU A 74 0.89 -10.38 14.81
CA GLU A 74 1.33 -10.63 13.45
C GLU A 74 1.59 -12.11 13.22
N THR A 75 1.25 -12.58 12.03
CA THR A 75 1.54 -13.93 11.54
C THR A 75 1.95 -13.87 10.07
N PRO A 76 2.72 -14.84 9.58
CA PRO A 76 3.08 -14.88 8.16
C PRO A 76 1.85 -14.93 7.26
N PHE A 77 1.96 -14.31 6.09
CA PHE A 77 0.98 -14.42 5.01
C PHE A 77 1.68 -14.59 3.66
N ALA A 78 0.96 -15.19 2.73
CA ALA A 78 1.40 -15.29 1.34
C ALA A 78 0.50 -14.41 0.48
N TYR A 79 1.08 -13.79 -0.53
CA TYR A 79 0.34 -13.00 -1.50
C TYR A 79 0.87 -13.23 -2.91
N LYS A 80 0.03 -12.97 -3.90
CA LYS A 80 0.43 -12.90 -5.30
C LYS A 80 0.31 -11.46 -5.77
N SER A 81 1.41 -10.94 -6.29
CA SER A 81 1.49 -9.60 -6.87
C SER A 81 1.15 -9.61 -8.37
N TYR A 82 0.53 -8.54 -8.81
CA TYR A 82 0.09 -8.29 -10.18
C TYR A 82 0.46 -6.87 -10.59
N ASN A 83 1.00 -6.72 -11.80
CA ASN A 83 1.19 -5.40 -12.38
C ASN A 83 -0.17 -4.77 -12.68
N LEU A 84 -0.29 -3.48 -12.44
CA LEU A 84 -1.41 -2.69 -12.94
C LEU A 84 -1.07 -2.10 -14.30
N TYR A 85 -2.12 -1.85 -15.08
CA TYR A 85 -2.01 -1.33 -16.44
C TYR A 85 -2.71 0.01 -16.56
N ILE A 86 -2.17 0.87 -17.40
CA ILE A 86 -2.74 2.18 -17.70
C ILE A 86 -3.83 2.03 -18.75
N SER A 87 -4.91 2.81 -18.64
CA SER A 87 -5.97 2.79 -19.64
C SER A 87 -5.52 3.39 -20.97
N LEU A 88 -6.10 2.90 -22.07
CA LEU A 88 -5.76 3.38 -23.41
C LEU A 88 -6.00 4.89 -23.59
N ASP A 89 -7.02 5.46 -22.94
CA ASP A 89 -7.28 6.91 -22.94
C ASP A 89 -6.12 7.71 -22.35
N ILE A 90 -5.54 7.24 -21.26
CA ILE A 90 -4.40 7.89 -20.61
C ILE A 90 -3.14 7.73 -21.46
N LEU A 91 -2.90 6.55 -22.05
CA LEU A 91 -1.76 6.32 -22.93
C LEU A 91 -1.80 7.23 -24.16
N ASN A 92 -2.98 7.36 -24.81
CA ASN A 92 -3.16 8.26 -25.94
C ASN A 92 -2.91 9.74 -25.56
N LYS A 93 -3.26 10.14 -24.33
CA LYS A 93 -2.96 11.49 -23.82
C LYS A 93 -1.46 11.71 -23.65
N ILE A 94 -0.73 10.73 -23.12
CA ILE A 94 0.74 10.80 -23.02
C ILE A 94 1.33 10.97 -24.42
N GLU A 95 0.96 10.08 -25.34
CA GLU A 95 1.47 10.10 -26.73
C GLU A 95 1.22 11.45 -27.39
N ALA A 96 0.00 12.01 -27.29
CA ALA A 96 -0.33 13.31 -27.84
C ALA A 96 0.52 14.46 -27.25
N ILE A 97 0.83 14.43 -25.94
CA ILE A 97 1.70 15.44 -25.30
C ILE A 97 3.13 15.34 -25.85
N LEU A 98 3.66 14.12 -25.95
CA LEU A 98 5.02 13.89 -26.42
C LEU A 98 5.18 14.23 -27.90
N ASP A 99 4.21 13.84 -28.75
CA ASP A 99 4.19 14.16 -30.17
C ASP A 99 4.13 15.68 -30.40
N ALA A 100 3.28 16.38 -29.64
CA ALA A 100 3.21 17.83 -29.68
C ALA A 100 4.56 18.48 -29.31
N PHE A 101 5.24 17.96 -28.29
CA PHE A 101 6.57 18.44 -27.90
C PHE A 101 7.62 18.18 -28.98
N LEU A 102 7.68 16.97 -29.54
CA LEU A 102 8.64 16.61 -30.59
C LEU A 102 8.45 17.45 -31.86
N ALA A 103 7.20 17.85 -32.16
CA ALA A 103 6.91 18.75 -33.27
C ALA A 103 7.48 20.18 -33.09
N THR A 104 7.81 20.61 -31.85
CA THR A 104 8.29 21.98 -31.58
C THR A 104 9.75 22.26 -31.99
N ASN A 105 10.46 21.28 -32.57
CA ASN A 105 11.87 21.40 -32.99
C ASN A 105 12.75 22.12 -31.95
N ILE A 106 12.69 21.65 -30.70
CA ILE A 106 13.47 22.15 -29.58
C ILE A 106 14.97 22.29 -29.90
N GLN A 107 15.51 21.38 -30.72
CA GLN A 107 16.92 21.39 -31.09
C GLN A 107 17.32 22.65 -31.85
N THR A 108 16.44 23.18 -32.70
CA THR A 108 16.71 24.42 -33.44
C THR A 108 16.78 25.62 -32.50
N THR A 109 15.86 25.71 -31.54
CA THR A 109 15.84 26.77 -30.53
C THR A 109 17.07 26.68 -29.61
N ILE A 110 17.44 25.48 -29.17
CA ILE A 110 18.64 25.26 -28.36
C ILE A 110 19.91 25.63 -29.13
N ASN A 111 20.03 25.24 -30.39
CA ASN A 111 21.16 25.63 -31.24
C ASN A 111 21.27 27.14 -31.42
N THR A 112 20.12 27.81 -31.57
CA THR A 112 20.05 29.28 -31.69
C THR A 112 20.50 29.96 -30.40
N LEU A 113 20.03 29.47 -29.24
CA LEU A 113 20.47 29.95 -27.94
C LEU A 113 21.98 29.75 -27.74
N ILE A 114 22.49 28.55 -27.99
CA ILE A 114 23.93 28.23 -27.85
C ILE A 114 24.76 29.12 -28.78
N GLY A 115 24.32 29.32 -30.03
CA GLY A 115 24.96 30.24 -30.97
C GLY A 115 25.03 31.67 -30.42
N GLY A 116 23.89 32.22 -29.98
CA GLY A 116 23.85 33.57 -29.40
C GLY A 116 24.73 33.73 -28.16
N ILE A 117 24.79 32.71 -27.29
CA ILE A 117 25.68 32.74 -26.12
C ILE A 117 27.16 32.67 -26.54
N ASN A 118 27.50 31.86 -27.53
CA ASN A 118 28.87 31.81 -28.07
C ASN A 118 29.28 33.15 -28.71
N ASP A 119 28.38 33.80 -29.44
CA ASP A 119 28.61 35.12 -30.02
C ASP A 119 28.83 36.18 -28.93
N LEU A 120 28.05 36.11 -27.84
CA LEU A 120 28.23 36.95 -26.65
C LEU A 120 29.62 36.72 -26.03
N ILE A 121 30.02 35.46 -25.82
CA ILE A 121 31.34 35.10 -25.28
C ILE A 121 32.46 35.60 -26.19
N SER A 122 32.34 35.43 -27.51
CA SER A 122 33.34 35.89 -28.48
C SER A 122 33.49 37.40 -28.45
N THR A 123 32.36 38.13 -28.45
CA THR A 123 32.33 39.59 -28.40
C THR A 123 33.07 40.13 -27.17
N ILE A 124 32.87 39.50 -26.00
CA ILE A 124 33.58 39.91 -24.78
C ILE A 124 35.07 39.56 -24.89
N LYS A 125 35.41 38.35 -25.36
CA LYS A 125 36.81 37.93 -25.52
C LYS A 125 37.60 38.86 -26.45
N ASP A 126 36.99 39.32 -27.53
CA ASP A 126 37.60 40.26 -28.48
C ASP A 126 37.80 41.67 -27.87
N ALA A 127 36.97 42.04 -26.89
CA ALA A 127 37.09 43.32 -26.18
C ALA A 127 38.13 43.31 -25.05
N ILE A 128 38.41 42.16 -24.42
CA ILE A 128 39.40 42.01 -23.34
C ILE A 128 40.76 42.66 -23.65
N PRO A 129 41.42 42.42 -24.81
CA PRO A 129 42.71 43.04 -25.09
C PRO A 129 42.63 44.56 -25.32
N LEU A 130 41.44 45.11 -25.58
CA LEU A 130 41.22 46.52 -25.87
C LEU A 130 40.86 47.33 -24.61
N ILE A 131 40.42 46.67 -23.54
CA ILE A 131 39.89 47.31 -22.33
C ILE A 131 40.69 46.83 -21.11
N PRO A 132 41.61 47.64 -20.57
CA PRO A 132 42.42 47.28 -19.41
C PRO A 132 41.56 46.91 -18.19
N GLY A 133 41.91 45.81 -17.52
CA GLY A 133 41.22 45.33 -16.31
C GLY A 133 39.93 44.53 -16.55
N LEU A 134 39.33 44.59 -17.75
CA LEU A 134 38.09 43.85 -18.07
C LEU A 134 38.25 42.34 -17.86
N GLY A 135 39.38 41.79 -18.31
CA GLY A 135 39.66 40.35 -18.21
C GLY A 135 39.68 39.84 -16.76
N GLU A 136 40.24 40.60 -15.82
CA GLU A 136 40.31 40.18 -14.40
C GLU A 136 38.93 40.02 -13.78
N ILE A 137 37.99 40.88 -14.18
CA ILE A 137 36.63 40.92 -13.64
C ILE A 137 35.75 39.87 -14.34
N ILE A 138 35.83 39.75 -15.68
CA ILE A 138 34.86 38.99 -16.46
C ILE A 138 35.23 37.51 -16.69
N ASN A 139 36.52 37.17 -16.69
CA ASN A 139 36.98 35.80 -17.00
C ASN A 139 36.37 34.72 -16.08
N PRO A 140 36.21 34.93 -14.75
CA PRO A 140 35.55 33.95 -13.89
C PRO A 140 34.10 33.68 -14.31
N LEU A 141 33.37 34.72 -14.73
CA LEU A 141 31.98 34.61 -15.19
C LEU A 141 31.89 33.93 -16.56
N LEU A 142 32.79 34.26 -17.49
CA LEU A 142 32.88 33.58 -18.79
C LEU A 142 33.19 32.08 -18.63
N ALA A 143 34.10 31.72 -17.73
CA ALA A 143 34.41 30.33 -17.44
C ALA A 143 33.22 29.58 -16.83
N LYS A 144 32.47 30.22 -15.92
CA LYS A 144 31.23 29.66 -15.36
C LYS A 144 30.17 29.47 -16.44
N LEU A 145 29.97 30.48 -17.30
CA LEU A 145 29.00 30.44 -18.40
C LEU A 145 29.30 29.30 -19.37
N GLN A 146 30.57 29.15 -19.81
CA GLN A 146 30.97 28.07 -20.71
C GLN A 146 30.69 26.70 -20.11
N ARG A 147 31.04 26.47 -18.83
CA ARG A 147 30.79 25.20 -18.15
C ARG A 147 29.30 24.84 -18.10
N LEU A 148 28.43 25.82 -17.87
CA LEU A 148 26.99 25.59 -17.88
C LEU A 148 26.49 25.33 -19.30
N LEU A 149 26.99 26.07 -20.29
CA LEU A 149 26.62 25.92 -21.70
C LEU A 149 26.96 24.53 -22.23
N ASP A 150 28.12 23.97 -21.85
CA ASP A 150 28.57 22.63 -22.26
C ASP A 150 27.64 21.51 -21.77
N LEU A 151 26.81 21.77 -20.74
CA LEU A 151 25.84 20.82 -20.20
C LEU A 151 24.48 20.85 -20.91
N VAL A 152 24.19 21.90 -21.69
CA VAL A 152 22.86 22.08 -22.31
C VAL A 152 22.57 20.98 -23.32
N GLN A 153 23.45 20.76 -24.29
CA GLN A 153 23.21 19.79 -25.35
C GLN A 153 23.12 18.34 -24.85
N PRO A 154 24.01 17.86 -23.94
CA PRO A 154 23.86 16.54 -23.32
C PRO A 154 22.53 16.36 -22.58
N SER A 155 22.05 17.41 -21.90
CA SER A 155 20.78 17.38 -21.16
C SER A 155 19.59 17.22 -22.12
N VAL A 156 19.57 17.99 -23.21
CA VAL A 156 18.54 17.89 -24.27
C VAL A 156 18.53 16.50 -24.91
N ASN A 157 19.71 15.98 -25.27
CA ASN A 157 19.82 14.64 -25.86
C ASN A 157 19.27 13.55 -24.92
N SER A 158 19.52 13.68 -23.61
CA SER A 158 19.01 12.73 -22.62
C SER A 158 17.48 12.78 -22.50
N ILE A 159 16.89 13.96 -22.58
CA ILE A 159 15.42 14.12 -22.57
C ILE A 159 14.80 13.47 -23.81
N LEU A 160 15.34 13.75 -25.01
CA LEU A 160 14.83 13.18 -26.26
C LEU A 160 14.95 11.65 -26.26
N PHE A 161 16.06 11.12 -25.77
CA PHE A 161 16.24 9.67 -25.61
C PHE A 161 15.22 9.04 -24.65
N ASP A 162 14.95 9.68 -23.50
CA ASP A 162 13.94 9.20 -22.56
C ASP A 162 12.52 9.25 -23.16
N ILE A 163 12.21 10.28 -23.96
CA ILE A 163 10.95 10.39 -24.70
C ILE A 163 10.80 9.24 -25.71
N ASP A 164 11.83 8.99 -26.54
CA ASP A 164 11.81 7.89 -27.50
C ASP A 164 11.63 6.54 -26.81
N ASN A 165 12.30 6.33 -25.67
CA ASN A 165 12.13 5.12 -24.88
C ASN A 165 10.72 4.99 -24.32
N LEU A 166 10.12 6.08 -23.82
CA LEU A 166 8.75 6.07 -23.33
C LEU A 166 7.76 5.75 -24.44
N LEU A 167 7.88 6.37 -25.62
CA LEU A 167 7.01 6.07 -26.77
C LEU A 167 7.07 4.60 -27.17
N ASN A 168 8.26 3.99 -27.16
CA ASN A 168 8.42 2.56 -27.40
C ASN A 168 7.83 1.69 -26.27
N THR A 169 7.87 2.17 -25.03
CA THR A 169 7.47 1.42 -23.83
C THR A 169 5.97 1.49 -23.53
N ILE A 170 5.28 2.54 -24.00
CA ILE A 170 3.83 2.70 -23.88
C ILE A 170 3.10 1.46 -24.42
N GLN A 171 3.66 0.75 -25.40
CA GLN A 171 3.14 -0.52 -25.93
C GLN A 171 3.00 -1.66 -24.90
N THR A 172 3.65 -1.55 -23.74
CA THR A 172 3.55 -2.54 -22.66
C THR A 172 2.35 -2.29 -21.75
N ASP A 173 1.82 -1.07 -21.72
CA ASP A 173 0.75 -0.57 -20.84
C ASP A 173 1.03 -0.70 -19.33
N ILE A 174 2.21 -1.16 -18.90
CA ILE A 174 2.51 -1.44 -17.49
C ILE A 174 2.71 -0.12 -16.72
N ALA A 175 1.85 0.11 -15.72
CA ALA A 175 1.81 1.37 -14.97
C ALA A 175 3.17 1.74 -14.35
N ARG A 176 3.86 0.77 -13.74
CA ARG A 176 5.17 1.00 -13.12
C ARG A 176 6.20 1.52 -14.12
N ILE A 177 6.29 0.89 -15.29
CA ILE A 177 7.33 1.21 -16.28
C ILE A 177 7.05 2.58 -16.91
N VAL A 178 5.79 2.87 -17.22
CA VAL A 178 5.37 4.18 -17.73
C VAL A 178 5.61 5.29 -16.70
N CYS A 179 5.24 5.08 -15.43
CA CYS A 179 5.52 6.03 -14.34
C CYS A 179 7.01 6.30 -14.15
N GLU A 180 7.85 5.26 -14.17
CA GLU A 180 9.31 5.42 -14.07
C GLU A 180 9.87 6.27 -15.21
N SER A 181 9.38 6.04 -16.43
CA SER A 181 9.80 6.79 -17.62
C SER A 181 9.30 8.24 -17.60
N LEU A 182 8.03 8.46 -17.23
CA LEU A 182 7.45 9.81 -17.08
C LEU A 182 8.20 10.64 -16.04
N ASN A 183 8.46 10.06 -14.87
CA ASN A 183 9.21 10.73 -13.80
C ASN A 183 10.63 11.06 -14.25
N SER A 184 11.30 10.17 -15.01
CA SER A 184 12.63 10.46 -15.57
C SER A 184 12.59 11.68 -16.49
N ILE A 185 11.62 11.74 -17.42
CA ILE A 185 11.45 12.87 -18.36
C ILE A 185 11.18 14.16 -17.60
N ILE A 186 10.23 14.14 -16.65
CA ILE A 186 9.88 15.31 -15.84
C ILE A 186 11.11 15.82 -15.09
N CYS A 187 11.82 14.94 -14.35
CA CYS A 187 12.99 15.33 -13.58
C CYS A 187 14.11 15.90 -14.45
N ARG A 188 14.43 15.26 -15.58
CA ARG A 188 15.48 15.75 -16.51
C ARG A 188 15.08 17.08 -17.16
N THR A 189 13.80 17.27 -17.45
CA THR A 189 13.28 18.52 -18.01
C THR A 189 13.40 19.65 -16.99
N ASP A 190 13.05 19.40 -15.73
CA ASP A 190 13.25 20.34 -14.61
C ASP A 190 14.72 20.67 -14.39
N ASP A 191 15.63 19.69 -14.50
CA ASP A 191 17.07 19.90 -14.45
C ASP A 191 17.54 20.84 -15.56
N LEU A 192 17.08 20.63 -16.80
CA LEU A 192 17.39 21.52 -17.92
C LEU A 192 16.83 22.93 -17.72
N ILE A 193 15.60 23.07 -17.23
CA ILE A 193 15.01 24.38 -16.92
C ILE A 193 15.87 25.11 -15.87
N ARG A 194 16.30 24.42 -14.81
CA ARG A 194 17.19 24.99 -13.79
C ARG A 194 18.56 25.38 -14.35
N LEU A 195 19.11 24.57 -15.26
CA LEU A 195 20.35 24.88 -15.96
C LEU A 195 20.21 26.16 -16.80
N LEU A 196 19.15 26.26 -17.62
CA LEU A 196 18.88 27.42 -18.46
C LEU A 196 18.66 28.70 -17.64
N LYS A 197 17.93 28.62 -16.52
CA LYS A 197 17.80 29.74 -15.57
C LYS A 197 19.15 30.16 -14.98
N SER A 198 20.02 29.20 -14.65
CA SER A 198 21.36 29.50 -14.14
C SER A 198 22.23 30.19 -15.19
N ILE A 199 22.11 29.81 -16.46
CA ILE A 199 22.78 30.48 -17.59
C ILE A 199 22.26 31.92 -17.74
N GLN A 200 20.94 32.13 -17.71
CA GLN A 200 20.33 33.45 -17.79
C GLN A 200 20.84 34.39 -16.68
N ILE A 201 20.96 33.89 -15.45
CA ILE A 201 21.53 34.63 -14.32
C ILE A 201 22.99 35.03 -14.63
N VAL A 202 23.84 34.10 -15.06
CA VAL A 202 25.25 34.41 -15.35
C VAL A 202 25.39 35.42 -16.49
N ILE A 203 24.52 35.37 -17.51
CA ILE A 203 24.50 36.36 -18.59
C ILE A 203 24.14 37.76 -18.05
N ASN A 204 23.15 37.84 -17.15
CA ASN A 204 22.78 39.09 -16.49
C ASN A 204 23.92 39.61 -15.62
N ASP A 205 24.57 38.75 -14.82
CA ASP A 205 25.73 39.12 -13.99
C ASP A 205 26.87 39.68 -14.85
N ILE A 206 27.15 39.05 -16.00
CA ILE A 206 28.13 39.52 -16.99
C ILE A 206 27.76 40.91 -17.50
N PHE A 207 26.50 41.09 -17.90
CA PHE A 207 26.03 42.35 -18.45
C PHE A 207 26.07 43.49 -17.42
N GLU A 208 25.62 43.23 -16.20
CA GLU A 208 25.68 44.16 -15.08
C GLU A 208 27.13 44.54 -14.77
N THR A 209 28.02 43.55 -14.67
CA THR A 209 29.45 43.75 -14.43
C THR A 209 30.09 44.65 -15.49
N VAL A 210 29.84 44.40 -16.78
CA VAL A 210 30.34 45.24 -17.88
C VAL A 210 29.75 46.66 -17.79
N SER A 211 28.49 46.80 -17.39
CA SER A 211 27.81 48.08 -17.24
C SER A 211 28.32 48.95 -16.09
N THR A 212 29.05 48.38 -15.13
CA THR A 212 29.70 49.16 -14.05
C THR A 212 30.94 49.93 -14.50
N LEU A 213 31.47 49.61 -15.68
CA LEU A 213 32.67 50.23 -16.23
C LEU A 213 32.30 51.45 -17.09
N GLU A 214 33.17 52.45 -17.11
CA GLU A 214 32.96 53.68 -17.89
C GLU A 214 33.97 53.78 -19.05
N GLY A 215 33.51 54.33 -20.18
CA GLY A 215 34.38 54.70 -21.30
C GLY A 215 33.77 54.39 -22.67
N PRO A 216 34.29 55.02 -23.75
CA PRO A 216 33.70 54.93 -25.08
C PRO A 216 33.74 53.52 -25.69
N LEU A 217 34.78 52.72 -25.37
CA LEU A 217 34.85 51.32 -25.79
C LEU A 217 33.87 50.42 -25.03
N ILE A 218 33.57 50.74 -23.77
CA ILE A 218 32.58 50.03 -22.97
C ILE A 218 31.17 50.30 -23.52
N GLU A 219 30.84 51.54 -23.89
CA GLU A 219 29.54 51.87 -24.50
C GLU A 219 29.26 51.08 -25.79
N ILE A 220 30.29 50.93 -26.65
CA ILE A 220 30.21 50.13 -27.87
C ILE A 220 30.00 48.64 -27.55
N LEU A 221 30.75 48.12 -26.57
CA LEU A 221 30.62 46.73 -26.12
C LEU A 221 29.20 46.47 -25.59
N ILE A 222 28.71 47.31 -24.68
CA ILE A 222 27.36 47.20 -24.10
C ILE A 222 26.30 47.19 -25.21
N THR A 223 26.38 48.11 -26.18
CA THR A 223 25.43 48.18 -27.29
C THR A 223 25.42 46.88 -28.11
N THR A 224 26.59 46.30 -28.35
CA THR A 224 26.74 45.04 -29.08
C THR A 224 26.15 43.86 -28.28
N LEU A 225 26.47 43.79 -26.98
CA LEU A 225 25.94 42.75 -26.09
C LEU A 225 24.42 42.82 -25.97
N GLN A 226 23.85 44.02 -25.80
CA GLN A 226 22.40 44.23 -25.77
C GLN A 226 21.73 43.76 -27.07
N THR A 227 22.38 43.98 -28.21
CA THR A 227 21.84 43.53 -29.50
C THR A 227 21.74 42.01 -29.56
N ILE A 228 22.79 41.29 -29.13
CA ILE A 228 22.80 39.82 -29.07
C ILE A 228 21.76 39.32 -28.06
N ILE A 229 21.73 39.93 -26.86
CA ILE A 229 20.81 39.54 -25.79
C ILE A 229 19.36 39.69 -26.25
N ASN A 230 18.98 40.88 -26.75
CA ASN A 230 17.59 41.18 -27.05
C ASN A 230 17.06 40.46 -28.28
N ASN A 231 17.90 40.24 -29.30
CA ASN A 231 17.45 39.68 -30.58
C ASN A 231 17.58 38.15 -30.66
N ILE A 232 18.45 37.53 -29.86
CA ILE A 232 18.74 36.09 -29.96
C ILE A 232 18.49 35.39 -28.63
N ILE A 233 19.17 35.82 -27.56
CA ILE A 233 19.18 35.09 -26.28
C ILE A 233 17.83 35.18 -25.58
N THR A 234 17.29 36.38 -25.37
CA THR A 234 16.02 36.61 -24.68
C THR A 234 14.85 35.91 -25.38
N PRO A 235 14.64 36.04 -26.71
CA PRO A 235 13.57 35.31 -27.40
C PRO A 235 13.72 33.79 -27.28
N SER A 236 14.94 33.27 -27.34
CA SER A 236 15.19 31.83 -27.19
C SER A 236 14.85 31.33 -25.78
N PHE A 237 15.20 32.10 -24.74
CA PHE A 237 14.79 31.76 -23.37
C PHE A 237 13.28 31.83 -23.18
N GLU A 238 12.59 32.83 -23.73
CA GLU A 238 11.12 32.91 -23.65
C GLU A 238 10.44 31.68 -24.29
N ILE A 239 10.92 31.25 -25.46
CA ILE A 239 10.40 30.05 -26.13
C ILE A 239 10.67 28.78 -25.31
N LEU A 240 11.83 28.67 -24.65
CA LEU A 240 12.21 27.47 -23.90
C LEU A 240 11.59 27.40 -22.51
N ILE A 241 11.70 28.48 -21.74
CA ILE A 241 11.45 28.54 -20.30
C ILE A 241 10.63 29.75 -19.84
N GLY A 242 10.07 30.54 -20.77
CA GLY A 242 9.10 31.59 -20.44
C GLY A 242 7.80 31.02 -19.87
N GLU A 243 6.83 31.89 -19.57
CA GLU A 243 5.53 31.47 -18.98
C GLU A 243 4.82 30.40 -19.83
N ASN A 244 4.93 30.50 -21.16
CA ASN A 244 4.43 29.52 -22.12
C ASN A 244 5.58 28.77 -22.83
N GLY A 245 6.71 28.64 -22.16
CA GLY A 245 7.90 27.97 -22.71
C GLY A 245 7.66 26.48 -22.93
N ILE A 246 8.22 25.92 -24.00
CA ILE A 246 7.97 24.53 -24.40
C ILE A 246 8.37 23.51 -23.32
N LEU A 247 9.43 23.77 -22.55
CA LEU A 247 9.89 22.87 -21.48
C LEU A 247 8.95 22.93 -20.27
N ILE A 248 8.44 24.13 -19.96
CA ILE A 248 7.48 24.34 -18.87
C ILE A 248 6.16 23.63 -19.18
N ILE A 249 5.65 23.83 -20.40
CA ILE A 249 4.42 23.18 -20.86
C ILE A 249 4.55 21.66 -20.83
N LEU A 250 5.71 21.10 -21.23
CA LEU A 250 5.95 19.66 -21.16
C LEU A 250 5.82 19.13 -19.73
N VAL A 251 6.55 19.73 -18.77
CA VAL A 251 6.50 19.32 -17.36
C VAL A 251 5.11 19.43 -16.79
N GLU A 252 4.43 20.57 -17.02
CA GLU A 252 3.07 20.78 -16.52
C GLU A 252 2.07 19.78 -17.10
N SER A 253 2.16 19.51 -18.40
CA SER A 253 1.24 18.59 -19.09
C SER A 253 1.43 17.16 -18.61
N LEU A 254 2.69 16.71 -18.47
CA LEU A 254 2.99 15.37 -17.98
C LEU A 254 2.63 15.20 -16.50
N SER A 255 2.88 16.21 -15.67
CA SER A 255 2.58 16.16 -14.22
C SER A 255 1.08 16.14 -13.91
N ARG A 256 0.23 16.60 -14.84
CA ARG A 256 -1.23 16.62 -14.70
C ARG A 256 -1.92 15.34 -15.18
N ILE A 257 -1.16 14.34 -15.68
CA ILE A 257 -1.74 13.09 -16.12
C ILE A 257 -2.29 12.32 -14.90
N PRO A 258 -3.54 11.84 -14.94
CA PRO A 258 -4.18 11.18 -13.79
C PRO A 258 -3.73 9.71 -13.66
N ILE A 259 -2.46 9.48 -13.34
CA ILE A 259 -1.91 8.16 -13.01
C ILE A 259 -1.46 8.15 -11.55
N ASP A 260 -1.89 7.15 -10.79
CA ASP A 260 -1.36 6.89 -9.45
C ASP A 260 -0.04 6.13 -9.56
N CYS A 261 1.07 6.87 -9.63
CA CYS A 261 2.41 6.31 -9.70
C CYS A 261 2.92 5.74 -8.37
N ASP A 262 2.22 5.98 -7.26
CA ASP A 262 2.53 5.37 -5.97
C ASP A 262 1.91 3.98 -5.86
N LYS A 263 0.81 3.70 -6.56
CA LYS A 263 0.12 2.41 -6.53
C LYS A 263 0.11 1.72 -7.90
N THR A 264 1.30 1.27 -8.32
CA THR A 264 1.52 0.67 -9.66
C THR A 264 1.37 -0.85 -9.70
N SER A 265 1.12 -1.50 -8.56
CA SER A 265 0.88 -2.94 -8.45
C SER A 265 -0.30 -3.21 -7.54
N ALA A 266 -0.86 -4.41 -7.63
CA ALA A 266 -1.86 -4.90 -6.70
C ALA A 266 -1.53 -6.30 -6.22
N PHE A 267 -1.93 -6.66 -5.01
CA PHE A 267 -1.79 -8.01 -4.52
C PHE A 267 -3.09 -8.58 -3.96
N ALA A 268 -3.23 -9.90 -4.09
CA ALA A 268 -4.26 -10.68 -3.43
C ALA A 268 -3.61 -11.71 -2.49
N ILE A 269 -4.23 -11.91 -1.33
CA ILE A 269 -3.78 -12.89 -0.34
C ILE A 269 -4.06 -14.30 -0.87
N LEU A 270 -3.11 -15.20 -0.67
CA LEU A 270 -3.22 -16.61 -1.06
C LEU A 270 -3.67 -17.47 0.12
N GLN A 271 -4.44 -18.50 -0.19
CA GLN A 271 -4.74 -19.58 0.75
C GLN A 271 -3.51 -20.44 0.97
N ASN A 272 -3.35 -20.94 2.20
CA ASN A 272 -2.39 -22.01 2.47
C ASN A 272 -2.91 -23.36 1.90
N ALA A 273 -2.09 -24.40 1.98
CA ALA A 273 -2.46 -25.74 1.49
C ALA A 273 -3.69 -26.34 2.21
N GLU A 274 -4.04 -25.83 3.39
CA GLU A 274 -5.19 -26.24 4.19
C GLU A 274 -6.46 -25.44 3.83
N GLY A 275 -6.40 -24.58 2.81
CA GLY A 275 -7.52 -23.71 2.40
C GLY A 275 -7.77 -22.52 3.34
N THR A 276 -6.89 -22.29 4.32
CA THR A 276 -6.99 -21.20 5.28
C THR A 276 -6.27 -19.95 4.73
N CYS A 277 -6.97 -18.82 4.69
CA CYS A 277 -6.39 -17.52 4.32
C CYS A 277 -5.64 -16.89 5.51
N LEU A 278 -4.37 -17.25 5.72
CA LEU A 278 -3.51 -16.49 6.63
C LEU A 278 -3.26 -15.11 6.02
N ASN A 279 -3.58 -14.05 6.76
CA ASN A 279 -3.70 -12.71 6.19
C ASN A 279 -2.87 -11.64 6.90
N GLY A 280 -1.84 -12.08 7.62
CA GLY A 280 -0.95 -11.22 8.38
C GLY A 280 -1.35 -11.17 9.84
N ARG A 281 -2.60 -11.47 10.18
CA ARG A 281 -3.18 -11.16 11.49
C ARG A 281 -3.77 -12.41 12.12
N LYS A 282 -3.52 -12.60 13.42
CA LYS A 282 -4.15 -13.65 14.21
C LYS A 282 -4.54 -13.10 15.56
N LEU A 283 -5.80 -13.28 15.94
CA LEU A 283 -6.30 -12.91 17.25
C LEU A 283 -6.25 -14.14 18.15
N ILE A 284 -5.32 -14.14 19.11
CA ILE A 284 -5.20 -15.19 20.10
C ILE A 284 -6.21 -14.95 21.22
N VAL A 285 -7.04 -15.94 21.48
CA VAL A 285 -8.09 -15.88 22.49
C VAL A 285 -7.80 -16.93 23.55
N ASN A 286 -7.53 -16.46 24.77
CA ASN A 286 -7.46 -17.31 25.95
C ASN A 286 -8.75 -17.18 26.73
N GLY A 287 -9.23 -18.29 27.27
CA GLY A 287 -10.38 -18.28 28.14
C GLY A 287 -10.37 -19.44 29.12
N LEU A 288 -11.36 -19.43 29.98
CA LEU A 288 -11.62 -20.46 30.96
C LEU A 288 -13.03 -20.99 30.76
N LEU A 289 -13.13 -22.31 30.65
CA LEU A 289 -14.39 -23.02 30.61
C LEU A 289 -14.74 -23.45 32.03
N LYS A 290 -15.77 -22.82 32.61
CA LYS A 290 -16.30 -23.14 33.93
C LYS A 290 -17.45 -24.12 33.81
N GLN A 291 -17.37 -25.21 34.55
CA GLN A 291 -18.26 -26.34 34.35
C GLN A 291 -18.78 -26.87 35.68
N LYS A 292 -20.03 -27.29 35.67
CA LYS A 292 -20.66 -27.97 36.80
C LYS A 292 -21.47 -29.14 36.28
N ILE A 293 -21.14 -30.34 36.74
CA ILE A 293 -21.89 -31.56 36.45
C ILE A 293 -22.67 -31.93 37.70
N VAL A 294 -23.98 -32.13 37.55
CA VAL A 294 -24.89 -32.62 38.59
C VAL A 294 -25.25 -34.06 38.24
N TYR A 295 -25.09 -34.96 39.20
CA TYR A 295 -25.29 -36.39 38.98
C TYR A 295 -25.87 -37.05 40.23
N THR A 296 -26.58 -38.16 40.01
CA THR A 296 -27.12 -39.04 41.04
C THR A 296 -26.08 -40.11 41.39
N ALA A 297 -25.84 -40.30 42.69
CA ALA A 297 -24.82 -41.21 43.19
C ALA A 297 -25.27 -42.68 43.16
N LEU A 298 -24.35 -43.58 42.82
CA LEU A 298 -24.52 -45.04 42.86
C LEU A 298 -24.47 -45.56 44.30
N VAL A 299 -25.48 -45.19 45.08
CA VAL A 299 -25.73 -45.59 46.47
C VAL A 299 -27.23 -45.77 46.68
N ASP A 300 -27.64 -46.57 47.66
CA ASP A 300 -29.05 -46.90 47.90
C ASP A 300 -29.93 -45.66 48.12
N GLU A 301 -29.39 -44.59 48.74
CA GLU A 301 -30.13 -43.34 48.98
C GLU A 301 -30.26 -42.44 47.74
N GLN A 302 -29.57 -42.76 46.63
CA GLN A 302 -29.57 -42.01 45.36
C GLN A 302 -29.38 -40.49 45.56
N SER A 303 -28.44 -40.12 46.44
CA SER A 303 -28.16 -38.72 46.76
C SER A 303 -27.61 -37.95 45.54
N VAL A 304 -28.00 -36.69 45.39
CA VAL A 304 -27.54 -35.82 44.27
C VAL A 304 -26.28 -35.07 44.65
N HIS A 305 -25.26 -35.13 43.79
CA HIS A 305 -23.97 -34.47 43.96
C HIS A 305 -23.66 -33.54 42.80
N SER A 306 -22.67 -32.67 42.98
CA SER A 306 -22.13 -31.88 41.87
C SER A 306 -20.62 -31.80 41.89
N ALA A 307 -19.98 -31.91 40.73
CA ALA A 307 -18.54 -31.72 40.55
C ALA A 307 -18.29 -30.47 39.70
N HIS A 308 -17.26 -29.70 40.07
CA HIS A 308 -16.90 -28.45 39.41
C HIS A 308 -15.55 -28.61 38.73
N TYR A 309 -15.44 -28.11 37.51
CA TYR A 309 -14.23 -28.16 36.71
C TYR A 309 -13.98 -26.80 36.07
N GLU A 310 -12.70 -26.44 35.99
CA GLU A 310 -12.24 -25.27 35.26
C GLU A 310 -11.13 -25.71 34.32
N VAL A 311 -11.35 -25.54 33.02
CA VAL A 311 -10.39 -25.97 32.00
C VAL A 311 -10.05 -24.77 31.11
N PRO A 312 -8.76 -24.42 31.00
CA PRO A 312 -8.35 -23.34 30.11
C PRO A 312 -8.48 -23.79 28.66
N PHE A 313 -8.87 -22.86 27.78
CA PHE A 313 -8.84 -23.08 26.35
C PHE A 313 -8.03 -21.98 25.66
N LEU A 314 -7.42 -22.36 24.54
CA LEU A 314 -6.71 -21.49 23.63
C LEU A 314 -7.34 -21.65 22.24
N ALA A 315 -7.81 -20.55 21.68
CA ALA A 315 -8.35 -20.48 20.33
C ALA A 315 -7.66 -19.35 19.56
N TYR A 316 -7.87 -19.34 18.25
CA TYR A 316 -7.51 -18.19 17.44
C TYR A 316 -8.61 -17.85 16.44
N ILE A 317 -8.78 -16.55 16.21
CA ILE A 317 -9.61 -16.02 15.12
C ILE A 317 -8.66 -15.43 14.08
N ILE A 318 -8.92 -15.66 12.80
CA ILE A 318 -8.25 -14.94 11.71
C ILE A 318 -9.15 -13.74 11.37
N PRO A 319 -8.86 -12.54 11.92
CA PRO A 319 -9.67 -11.36 11.61
C PRO A 319 -9.43 -10.95 10.15
N TYR A 320 -10.22 -10.03 9.60
CA TYR A 320 -9.96 -9.49 8.27
C TYR A 320 -8.54 -8.93 8.10
N ALA A 321 -7.99 -9.13 6.89
CA ALA A 321 -6.70 -8.58 6.50
C ALA A 321 -6.71 -7.04 6.57
N LYS A 322 -5.63 -6.46 7.10
CA LYS A 322 -5.42 -5.02 7.19
C LYS A 322 -3.91 -4.74 7.16
N PHE A 323 -3.52 -3.72 6.41
CA PHE A 323 -2.12 -3.34 6.19
C PHE A 323 -1.99 -1.83 6.30
N GLU A 324 -0.83 -1.35 6.72
CA GLU A 324 -0.60 0.08 6.92
C GLU A 324 -0.70 0.83 5.60
N CYS A 325 -1.40 1.97 5.61
CA CYS A 325 -1.62 2.83 4.44
C CYS A 325 -2.27 2.16 3.21
N LEU A 326 -2.76 0.92 3.31
CA LEU A 326 -3.43 0.23 2.22
C LEU A 326 -4.94 0.10 2.49
N THR A 327 -5.72 0.26 1.42
CA THR A 327 -7.18 0.10 1.46
C THR A 327 -7.57 -1.14 0.68
N TYR A 328 -8.47 -1.93 1.25
CA TYR A 328 -9.01 -3.10 0.56
C TYR A 328 -9.97 -2.63 -0.55
N GLU A 329 -9.81 -3.20 -1.73
CA GLU A 329 -10.63 -2.92 -2.91
C GLU A 329 -11.12 -4.23 -3.54
N GLU A 330 -12.38 -4.22 -3.96
CA GLU A 330 -12.97 -5.31 -4.75
C GLU A 330 -12.93 -4.96 -6.24
N GLY A 331 -12.71 -5.96 -7.08
CA GLY A 331 -12.78 -5.78 -8.53
C GLY A 331 -11.61 -4.98 -9.13
N ILE A 332 -10.43 -5.03 -8.52
CA ILE A 332 -9.21 -4.42 -9.08
C ILE A 332 -8.89 -5.09 -10.43
N VAL A 333 -8.95 -4.33 -11.51
CA VAL A 333 -8.59 -4.81 -12.85
C VAL A 333 -7.07 -4.97 -12.97
N ILE A 334 -6.62 -6.18 -13.33
CA ILE A 334 -5.21 -6.56 -13.48
C ILE A 334 -4.86 -7.06 -14.89
N SER A 335 -5.81 -6.97 -15.82
CA SER A 335 -5.60 -7.32 -17.23
C SER A 335 -5.20 -6.07 -18.04
N PRO A 336 -4.33 -6.21 -19.05
CA PRO A 336 -4.03 -5.12 -19.97
C PRO A 336 -5.28 -4.62 -20.72
N PRO A 337 -5.29 -3.35 -21.20
CA PRO A 337 -6.29 -2.85 -22.12
C PRO A 337 -6.48 -3.77 -23.35
N GLY A 338 -7.72 -3.92 -23.82
CA GLY A 338 -8.04 -4.75 -24.99
C GLY A 338 -7.94 -6.27 -24.78
N ARG A 339 -7.59 -6.73 -23.57
CA ARG A 339 -7.62 -8.14 -23.18
C ARG A 339 -8.89 -8.48 -22.39
N PRO A 340 -9.27 -9.77 -22.27
CA PRO A 340 -10.34 -10.17 -21.37
C PRO A 340 -10.10 -9.65 -19.96
N VAL A 341 -11.14 -9.04 -19.38
CA VAL A 341 -11.05 -8.40 -18.06
C VAL A 341 -10.81 -9.48 -17.00
N VAL A 342 -9.71 -9.33 -16.27
CA VAL A 342 -9.41 -10.14 -15.09
C VAL A 342 -9.37 -9.20 -13.89
N THR A 343 -10.12 -9.55 -12.84
CA THR A 343 -10.17 -8.79 -11.60
C THR A 343 -9.68 -9.62 -10.41
N ILE A 344 -9.18 -8.92 -9.40
CA ILE A 344 -8.86 -9.47 -8.09
C ILE A 344 -9.50 -8.64 -6.99
N ASN A 345 -9.69 -9.23 -5.82
CA ASN A 345 -9.99 -8.51 -4.59
C ASN A 345 -8.72 -8.45 -3.74
N GLY A 346 -8.33 -7.28 -3.29
CA GLY A 346 -7.01 -7.11 -2.68
C GLY A 346 -6.66 -5.65 -2.39
N TYR A 347 -5.39 -5.32 -2.58
CA TYR A 347 -4.84 -4.01 -2.24
C TYR A 347 -3.96 -3.51 -3.37
N ARG A 348 -4.09 -2.23 -3.72
CA ARG A 348 -3.14 -1.53 -4.59
C ARG A 348 -2.00 -0.98 -3.74
N TYR A 349 -0.76 -1.14 -4.19
CA TYR A 349 0.43 -0.83 -3.39
C TYR A 349 1.61 -0.39 -4.25
N ASN A 350 2.60 0.22 -3.59
CA ASN A 350 3.90 0.51 -4.18
C ASN A 350 4.79 -0.73 -4.07
N PRO A 351 5.22 -1.37 -5.19
CA PRO A 351 6.10 -2.54 -5.12
C PRO A 351 7.51 -2.23 -4.61
N LYS A 352 7.86 -0.95 -4.42
CA LYS A 352 9.15 -0.51 -3.83
C LYS A 352 9.09 -0.40 -2.30
N LEU A 353 7.90 -0.48 -1.69
CA LEU A 353 7.70 -0.42 -0.25
C LEU A 353 7.31 -1.80 0.28
N ASP A 354 7.73 -2.09 1.51
CA ASP A 354 7.32 -3.30 2.20
C ASP A 354 5.83 -3.24 2.57
N ILE A 355 5.19 -4.41 2.62
CA ILE A 355 3.78 -4.53 3.02
C ILE A 355 3.76 -4.82 4.52
N GLU A 356 3.41 -3.80 5.30
CA GLU A 356 3.37 -3.90 6.76
C GLU A 356 1.96 -4.25 7.25
N VAL A 357 1.88 -5.24 8.14
CA VAL A 357 0.60 -5.67 8.73
C VAL A 357 0.13 -4.67 9.77
N ASP A 358 -1.11 -4.19 9.63
CA ASP A 358 -1.70 -3.27 10.60
C ASP A 358 -2.28 -4.04 11.80
N LEU A 359 -1.61 -3.92 12.95
CA LEU A 359 -2.06 -4.48 14.23
C LEU A 359 -2.82 -3.46 15.09
N CYS A 360 -3.14 -2.30 14.55
CA CYS A 360 -3.64 -1.17 15.31
C CYS A 360 -5.15 -1.21 15.55
N GLU A 361 -5.62 -2.33 16.08
CA GLU A 361 -7.02 -2.60 16.39
C GLU A 361 -7.13 -3.44 17.66
N GLU A 362 -7.99 -3.00 18.58
CA GLU A 362 -8.39 -3.77 19.75
C GLU A 362 -9.72 -4.46 19.45
N PHE A 363 -9.81 -5.75 19.78
CA PHE A 363 -11.01 -6.56 19.59
C PHE A 363 -11.61 -6.99 20.93
N ILE A 364 -12.94 -7.02 20.99
CA ILE A 364 -13.68 -7.76 22.02
C ILE A 364 -14.14 -9.08 21.40
N VAL A 365 -14.08 -10.16 22.18
CA VAL A 365 -14.53 -11.48 21.75
C VAL A 365 -15.72 -11.92 22.57
N ASP A 366 -16.83 -12.15 21.88
CA ASP A 366 -18.01 -12.80 22.44
C ASP A 366 -17.87 -14.32 22.31
N SER A 367 -18.25 -15.04 23.35
CA SER A 367 -18.28 -16.50 23.37
C SER A 367 -19.70 -17.03 23.41
N CYS A 368 -20.00 -18.04 22.60
CA CYS A 368 -21.26 -18.75 22.61
C CYS A 368 -21.05 -20.26 22.63
N ILE A 369 -21.59 -20.94 23.64
CA ILE A 369 -21.61 -22.41 23.66
C ILE A 369 -22.77 -22.85 22.78
N GLU A 370 -22.47 -23.52 21.67
CA GLU A 370 -23.46 -24.01 20.73
C GLU A 370 -24.02 -25.37 21.17
N ASP A 371 -23.15 -26.26 21.62
CA ASP A 371 -23.53 -27.62 22.01
C ASP A 371 -22.70 -28.14 23.17
N ILE A 372 -23.29 -29.03 23.95
CA ILE A 372 -22.68 -29.75 25.06
C ILE A 372 -23.02 -31.22 24.91
N TYR A 373 -22.05 -32.01 24.47
CA TYR A 373 -22.12 -33.47 24.48
C TYR A 373 -21.49 -34.03 25.75
N VAL A 374 -22.12 -35.02 26.37
CA VAL A 374 -21.63 -35.67 27.58
C VAL A 374 -21.99 -37.15 27.59
N ASN A 375 -21.08 -37.97 28.08
CA ASN A 375 -21.27 -39.41 28.23
C ASN A 375 -20.41 -39.92 29.41
N ASP A 376 -20.96 -40.74 30.29
CA ASP A 376 -20.20 -41.47 31.30
C ASP A 376 -19.39 -42.60 30.64
N LEU A 377 -18.09 -42.63 30.91
CA LEU A 377 -17.20 -43.70 30.44
C LEU A 377 -17.18 -44.87 31.42
N ASP A 378 -17.21 -44.55 32.71
CA ASP A 378 -17.33 -45.45 33.84
C ASP A 378 -17.94 -44.68 35.04
N GLU A 379 -18.17 -45.36 36.15
CA GLU A 379 -18.78 -44.81 37.37
C GLU A 379 -17.97 -43.65 38.00
N ARG A 380 -16.74 -43.39 37.54
CA ARG A 380 -15.81 -42.38 38.05
C ARG A 380 -15.36 -41.37 37.01
N THR A 381 -15.74 -41.52 35.73
CA THR A 381 -15.12 -40.80 34.62
C THR A 381 -16.15 -40.38 33.58
N ILE A 382 -16.16 -39.10 33.23
CA ILE A 382 -17.09 -38.52 32.26
C ILE A 382 -16.32 -38.03 31.05
N PHE A 383 -16.74 -38.45 29.86
CA PHE A 383 -16.36 -37.82 28.61
C PHE A 383 -17.29 -36.65 28.32
N LYS A 384 -16.72 -35.52 27.88
CA LYS A 384 -17.46 -34.35 27.50
C LYS A 384 -16.85 -33.71 26.26
N ASN A 385 -17.68 -33.14 25.42
CA ASN A 385 -17.24 -32.29 24.33
C ASN A 385 -18.11 -31.03 24.28
N ILE A 386 -17.48 -29.85 24.28
CA ILE A 386 -18.18 -28.57 24.12
C ILE A 386 -17.83 -27.97 22.77
N THR A 387 -18.86 -27.62 22.00
CA THR A 387 -18.71 -26.80 20.79
C THR A 387 -18.83 -25.33 21.18
N LEU A 388 -17.71 -24.61 21.06
CA LEU A 388 -17.58 -23.21 21.45
C LEU A 388 -17.37 -22.34 20.23
N PHE A 389 -18.32 -21.43 20.00
CA PHE A 389 -18.26 -20.40 18.99
C PHE A 389 -17.68 -19.12 19.58
N LEU A 390 -16.72 -18.50 18.90
CA LEU A 390 -16.08 -17.25 19.30
C LEU A 390 -16.19 -16.23 18.17
N LYS A 391 -16.63 -15.01 18.50
CA LYS A 391 -16.78 -13.92 17.52
C LYS A 391 -16.07 -12.67 18.00
N ALA A 392 -15.20 -12.12 17.17
CA ALA A 392 -14.51 -10.88 17.44
C ALA A 392 -15.25 -9.68 16.83
N GLN A 393 -15.30 -8.58 17.57
CA GLN A 393 -15.81 -7.28 17.13
C GLN A 393 -14.76 -6.22 17.39
N LEU A 394 -14.64 -5.26 16.48
CA LEU A 394 -13.76 -4.11 16.67
C LEU A 394 -14.27 -3.29 17.86
N LYS A 395 -13.39 -3.02 18.83
CA LYS A 395 -13.67 -2.19 19.99
C LYS A 395 -13.17 -0.77 19.79
N SER A 396 -11.92 -0.64 19.36
CA SER A 396 -11.22 0.63 19.18
C SER A 396 -10.01 0.45 18.26
N LEU A 397 -9.57 1.55 17.67
CA LEU A 397 -8.25 1.65 17.04
C LEU A 397 -7.21 1.99 18.13
N CYS A 398 -5.92 1.76 17.92
CA CYS A 398 -4.97 2.45 18.81
C CYS A 398 -5.13 3.94 18.60
N ASN A 399 -5.13 4.68 19.71
CA ASN A 399 -5.26 6.13 19.72
C ASN A 399 -4.20 6.83 18.86
#